data_AF-A2EUL5-F1
#
_entry.id   AF-A2EUL5-F1
#
_cell.length_a   1.000
_cell.length_b   1.000
_cell.length_c   1.000
_cell.angle_alpha   90.00
_cell.angle_beta   90.00
_cell.angle_gamma   90.00
#
_symmetry.space_group_name_H-M   'P 1'
#
loop_
_entity.id
_entity.type
_entity.pdbx_description
1 polymer ?
#
loop_
_entity_poly.entity_id
_entity_poly.type
_entity_poly.pdbx_seq_one_letter_code
_entity_poly.pdbx_strand_id
1 'polypeptide(L)'
;MSAKVGNDSAVEDEGYSVFLQETKAKLILFDPNLTKLEIYNKAADLWHKQPTKAKMEYRRKSRLRLPRKKKSDGSDSELGFDNEAKPKRISAYSVFVNEKQQELKLTNPDLTLIERSKLIKEIWNSMSKMERSHYENRAKCFNRNLDKYSSDD
;
A
#
# COMPACT_ATOMS: atom_id res chain seq x y z
N MET A 1 -6.74 11.63 38.41
CA MET A 1 -6.82 10.43 37.55
C MET A 1 -6.93 10.90 36.11
N SER A 2 -5.82 10.86 35.37
CA SER A 2 -5.73 11.33 33.99
C SER A 2 -6.28 10.25 33.04
N ALA A 3 -7.39 10.54 32.38
CA ALA A 3 -7.88 9.71 31.29
C ALA A 3 -7.27 10.22 29.97
N LYS A 4 -6.48 9.36 29.32
CA LYS A 4 -5.92 9.56 27.98
C LYS A 4 -7.07 9.76 26.98
N VAL A 5 -7.12 10.94 26.35
CA VAL A 5 -7.97 11.18 25.17
C VAL A 5 -7.40 10.33 24.03
N GLY A 6 -8.16 9.30 23.69
CA GLY A 6 -7.87 8.38 22.61
C GLY A 6 -7.85 9.10 21.26
N ASN A 7 -6.96 8.60 20.42
CA ASN A 7 -6.64 9.05 19.08
C ASN A 7 -7.82 8.77 18.11
N ASP A 8 -8.88 9.59 18.12
CA ASP A 8 -10.06 9.48 17.24
C ASP A 8 -9.98 10.36 15.96
N SER A 9 -8.90 11.13 15.76
CA SER A 9 -8.77 12.05 14.63
C SER A 9 -8.57 11.38 13.27
N ALA A 10 -8.19 10.11 13.21
CA ALA A 10 -7.88 9.43 11.94
C ALA A 10 -9.13 9.04 11.11
N VAL A 11 -10.31 8.91 11.75
CA VAL A 11 -11.55 8.49 11.07
C VAL A 11 -12.37 9.69 10.59
N GLU A 12 -12.18 10.87 11.19
CA GLU A 12 -12.89 12.11 10.86
C GLU A 12 -12.40 12.79 9.58
N ASP A 13 -11.17 12.48 9.15
CA ASP A 13 -10.52 13.10 7.99
C ASP A 13 -10.94 12.52 6.63
N GLU A 14 -11.52 11.31 6.61
CA GLU A 14 -11.82 10.61 5.35
C GLU A 14 -12.82 11.41 4.49
N GLY A 15 -13.78 12.11 5.09
CA GLY A 15 -14.80 12.90 4.37
C GLY A 15 -14.44 14.37 4.17
N TYR A 16 -13.58 14.92 5.03
CA TYR A 16 -13.27 16.35 5.06
C TYR A 16 -12.59 16.83 3.78
N SER A 17 -11.71 16.02 3.19
CA SER A 17 -11.01 16.37 1.94
C SER A 17 -11.95 16.67 0.76
N VAL A 18 -13.03 15.90 0.61
CA VAL A 18 -14.04 16.12 -0.44
C VAL A 18 -14.87 17.36 -0.16
N PHE A 19 -15.28 17.54 1.10
CA PHE A 19 -16.00 18.74 1.52
C PHE A 19 -15.16 20.00 1.29
N LEU A 20 -13.88 19.95 1.63
CA LEU A 20 -12.94 21.04 1.48
C LEU A 20 -12.76 21.45 0.03
N GLN A 21 -12.67 20.49 -0.89
CA GLN A 21 -12.58 20.77 -2.33
C GLN A 21 -13.81 21.53 -2.85
N GLU A 22 -15.01 21.12 -2.44
CA GLU A 22 -16.28 21.73 -2.87
C GLU A 22 -16.50 23.10 -2.24
N THR A 23 -16.23 23.22 -0.94
CA THR A 23 -16.37 24.46 -0.19
C THR A 23 -15.33 25.50 -0.64
N LYS A 24 -14.09 25.07 -0.88
CA LYS A 24 -13.04 25.93 -1.44
C LYS A 24 -13.46 26.51 -2.79
N ALA A 25 -14.00 25.70 -3.71
CA ALA A 25 -14.43 26.18 -5.01
C ALA A 25 -15.54 27.24 -4.90
N LYS A 26 -16.48 27.05 -3.97
CA LYS A 26 -17.56 28.03 -3.70
C LYS A 26 -17.02 29.31 -3.06
N LEU A 27 -16.09 29.21 -2.11
CA LEU A 27 -15.49 30.37 -1.45
C LEU A 27 -14.64 31.21 -2.39
N ILE A 28 -13.88 30.57 -3.30
CA ILE A 28 -13.11 31.27 -4.33
C ILE A 28 -14.04 31.93 -5.36
N LEU A 29 -15.16 31.30 -5.69
CA LEU A 29 -16.16 31.89 -6.60
C LEU A 29 -16.84 33.11 -5.99
N PHE A 30 -17.13 33.07 -4.68
CA PHE A 30 -17.79 34.17 -3.96
C PHE A 30 -16.82 35.32 -3.68
N ASP A 31 -15.61 35.03 -3.23
CA ASP A 31 -14.57 36.00 -2.92
C ASP A 31 -13.23 35.59 -3.57
N PRO A 32 -12.90 36.07 -4.78
CA PRO A 32 -11.66 35.68 -5.47
C PRO A 32 -10.39 36.22 -4.81
N ASN A 33 -10.51 37.22 -3.93
CA ASN A 33 -9.39 37.83 -3.20
C ASN A 33 -9.11 37.14 -1.85
N LEU A 34 -9.87 36.11 -1.50
CA LEU A 34 -9.72 35.43 -0.21
C LEU A 34 -8.39 34.66 -0.16
N THR A 35 -7.64 34.82 0.92
CA THR A 35 -6.36 34.13 1.05
C THR A 35 -6.58 32.64 1.27
N LYS A 36 -5.61 31.84 0.85
CA LYS A 36 -5.64 30.39 1.00
C LYS A 36 -5.91 29.97 2.45
N LEU A 37 -5.29 30.65 3.43
CA LEU A 37 -5.46 30.36 4.86
C LEU A 37 -6.89 30.66 5.35
N GLU A 38 -7.46 31.80 4.94
CA GLU A 38 -8.84 32.16 5.29
C GLU A 38 -9.85 31.18 4.71
N ILE A 39 -9.62 30.67 3.50
CA ILE A 39 -10.47 29.65 2.88
C ILE A 39 -10.45 28.36 3.71
N TYR A 40 -9.29 27.92 4.18
CA TYR A 40 -9.19 26.71 5.02
C TYR A 40 -9.84 26.91 6.38
N ASN A 41 -9.64 28.07 7.02
CA ASN A 41 -10.26 28.38 8.31
C ASN A 41 -11.78 28.41 8.20
N LYS A 42 -12.33 29.13 7.20
CA LYS A 42 -13.79 29.15 6.94
C LYS A 42 -14.34 27.76 6.63
N ALA A 43 -13.62 26.95 5.84
CA ALA A 43 -14.03 25.59 5.53
C ALA A 43 -14.01 24.68 6.77
N ALA A 44 -13.01 24.79 7.64
CA ALA A 44 -12.93 24.04 8.90
C ALA A 44 -14.12 24.39 9.81
N ASP A 45 -14.43 25.67 9.97
CA ASP A 45 -15.59 26.13 10.76
C ASP A 45 -16.91 25.56 10.23
N LEU A 46 -17.08 25.60 8.90
CA LEU A 46 -18.27 25.05 8.24
C LEU A 46 -18.36 23.53 8.41
N TRP A 47 -17.23 22.83 8.38
CA TRP A 47 -17.15 21.38 8.60
C TRP A 47 -17.53 21.01 10.03
N HIS A 48 -17.01 21.70 11.04
CA HIS A 48 -17.36 21.44 12.44
C HIS A 48 -18.86 21.66 12.71
N LYS A 49 -19.46 22.68 12.06
CA LYS A 49 -20.89 22.99 12.12
C LYS A 49 -21.80 22.02 11.34
N GLN A 50 -21.24 21.11 10.51
CA GLN A 50 -22.07 20.14 9.78
C GLN A 50 -22.70 19.11 10.72
N PRO A 51 -23.97 18.71 10.50
CA PRO A 51 -24.58 17.62 11.23
C PRO A 51 -23.90 16.29 10.90
N THR A 52 -23.89 15.36 11.85
CA THR A 52 -23.27 14.03 11.72
C THR A 52 -23.73 13.30 10.46
N LYS A 53 -25.01 13.42 10.09
CA LYS A 53 -25.57 12.84 8.86
C LYS A 53 -24.92 13.38 7.59
N ALA A 54 -24.65 14.69 7.53
CA ALA A 54 -23.96 15.28 6.38
C ALA A 54 -22.49 14.83 6.32
N LYS A 55 -21.79 14.78 7.46
CA LYS A 55 -20.41 14.27 7.54
C LYS A 55 -20.31 12.81 7.06
N MET A 56 -21.29 11.96 7.39
CA MET A 56 -21.37 10.57 6.90
C MET A 56 -21.52 10.50 5.37
N GLU A 57 -22.32 11.38 4.75
CA GLU A 57 -22.43 11.44 3.29
C GLU A 57 -21.11 11.82 2.63
N TYR A 58 -20.36 12.78 3.20
CA TYR A 58 -19.04 13.12 2.68
C TYR A 58 -18.02 12.00 2.85
N ARG A 59 -18.12 11.21 3.93
CA ARG A 59 -17.34 9.98 4.11
C ARG A 59 -17.68 8.90 3.08
N ARG A 60 -18.95 8.76 2.71
CA ARG A 60 -19.36 7.88 1.61
C ARG A 60 -18.85 8.40 0.27
N LYS A 61 -18.94 9.70 0.05
CA LYS A 61 -18.51 10.39 -1.18
C LYS A 61 -17.01 10.32 -1.40
N SER A 62 -16.20 10.39 -0.35
CA SER A 62 -14.74 10.25 -0.46
C SER A 62 -14.31 8.84 -0.85
N ARG A 63 -14.97 7.81 -0.31
CA ARG A 63 -14.75 6.43 -0.75
C ARG A 63 -15.08 6.19 -2.22
N LEU A 64 -16.04 6.93 -2.76
CA LEU A 64 -16.44 6.85 -4.17
C LEU A 64 -15.55 7.69 -5.10
N ARG A 65 -15.01 8.82 -4.61
CA ARG A 65 -14.18 9.75 -5.38
C ARG A 65 -12.70 9.39 -5.43
N LEU A 66 -12.18 8.72 -4.41
CA LEU A 66 -10.83 8.21 -4.51
C LEU A 66 -10.83 7.20 -5.66
N PRO A 67 -10.01 7.37 -6.73
CA PRO A 67 -9.72 6.24 -7.60
C PRO A 67 -9.31 5.13 -6.65
N ARG A 68 -9.90 3.93 -6.78
CA ARG A 68 -9.39 2.76 -6.03
C ARG A 68 -7.88 2.85 -6.23
N LYS A 69 -7.14 3.20 -5.16
CA LYS A 69 -5.69 3.09 -5.19
C LYS A 69 -5.55 1.62 -5.52
N LYS A 70 -5.21 1.29 -6.77
CA LYS A 70 -4.90 -0.08 -7.14
C LYS A 70 -3.92 -0.43 -6.05
N LYS A 71 -4.27 -1.40 -5.20
CA LYS A 71 -3.27 -2.04 -4.37
C LYS A 71 -2.26 -2.50 -5.39
N SER A 72 -1.17 -1.77 -5.53
CA SER A 72 0.02 -2.27 -6.20
C SER A 72 0.35 -3.50 -5.38
N ASP A 73 0.10 -4.64 -5.99
CA ASP A 73 0.52 -5.93 -5.47
C ASP A 73 2.05 -5.88 -5.32
N GLY A 74 2.51 -5.53 -4.12
CA GLY A 74 3.93 -5.31 -3.86
C GLY A 74 4.19 -4.66 -2.50
N SER A 75 4.86 -5.43 -1.64
CA SER A 75 5.40 -5.16 -0.29
C SER A 75 4.35 -4.96 0.81
N ASP A 76 3.98 -6.02 1.53
CA ASP A 76 4.72 -6.60 2.67
C ASP A 76 4.56 -5.73 3.92
N SER A 77 3.51 -6.03 4.68
CA SER A 77 3.38 -5.64 6.07
C SER A 77 2.92 -6.84 6.87
N GLU A 78 3.85 -7.31 7.70
CA GLU A 78 3.60 -7.84 9.04
C GLU A 78 2.99 -9.24 9.15
N LEU A 79 3.87 -10.19 9.48
CA LEU A 79 3.74 -11.12 10.61
C LEU A 79 2.35 -11.10 11.28
N GLY A 80 1.43 -11.91 10.76
CA GLY A 80 0.08 -12.00 11.30
C GLY A 80 -0.66 -13.25 10.82
N PHE A 81 -0.57 -14.29 11.65
CA PHE A 81 -1.56 -15.35 11.89
C PHE A 81 -2.38 -15.89 10.71
N ASP A 82 -2.06 -17.15 10.39
CA ASP A 82 -2.95 -18.21 9.92
C ASP A 82 -4.24 -17.73 9.24
N ASN A 83 -4.08 -17.27 8.01
CA ASN A 83 -5.16 -17.34 7.07
C ASN A 83 -4.85 -18.53 6.17
N GLU A 84 -5.79 -19.46 6.06
CA GLU A 84 -5.91 -20.53 5.06
C GLU A 84 -6.04 -19.94 3.64
N ALA A 85 -5.24 -18.93 3.32
CA ALA A 85 -5.10 -18.38 2.00
C ALA A 85 -4.21 -19.35 1.22
N LYS A 86 -4.79 -19.92 0.16
CA LYS A 86 -4.09 -20.79 -0.79
C LYS A 86 -2.68 -20.25 -1.08
N PRO A 87 -1.64 -21.10 -1.03
CA PRO A 87 -0.27 -20.64 -1.19
C PRO A 87 -0.11 -19.91 -2.52
N LYS A 88 0.47 -18.70 -2.47
CA LYS A 88 0.70 -17.90 -3.68
C LYS A 88 1.69 -18.64 -4.58
N ARG A 89 1.42 -18.65 -5.90
CA ARG A 89 2.35 -19.21 -6.88
C ARG A 89 3.70 -18.49 -6.83
N ILE A 90 4.76 -19.26 -6.75
CA ILE A 90 6.16 -18.82 -6.72
C ILE A 90 6.63 -18.58 -8.15
N SER A 91 7.18 -17.39 -8.42
CA SER A 91 7.75 -17.05 -9.73
C SER A 91 9.22 -17.45 -9.84
N ALA A 92 9.75 -17.56 -11.07
CA ALA A 92 11.19 -17.80 -11.31
C ALA A 92 12.07 -16.73 -10.63
N TYR A 93 11.65 -15.47 -10.71
CA TYR A 93 12.33 -14.36 -10.06
C TYR A 93 12.33 -14.49 -8.54
N SER A 94 11.22 -14.94 -7.93
CA SER A 94 11.12 -15.14 -6.48
C SER A 94 12.13 -16.19 -5.97
N VAL A 95 12.30 -17.30 -6.71
CA VAL A 95 13.30 -18.33 -6.39
C VAL A 95 14.71 -17.74 -6.49
N PHE A 96 15.01 -17.01 -7.56
CA PHE A 96 16.29 -16.37 -7.78
C PHE A 96 16.64 -15.34 -6.69
N VAL A 97 15.70 -14.46 -6.34
CA VAL A 97 15.89 -13.46 -5.30
C VAL A 97 16.20 -14.13 -3.96
N ASN A 98 15.46 -15.19 -3.59
CA ASN A 98 15.70 -15.87 -2.32
C ASN A 98 17.12 -16.46 -2.23
N GLU A 99 17.57 -17.14 -3.29
CA GLU A 99 18.92 -17.72 -3.36
C GLU A 99 20.00 -16.63 -3.28
N LYS A 100 19.89 -15.57 -4.10
CA LYS A 100 20.89 -14.50 -4.14
C LYS A 100 20.87 -13.61 -2.90
N GLN A 101 19.72 -13.39 -2.27
CA GLN A 101 19.63 -12.66 -1.01
C GLN A 101 20.40 -13.40 0.09
N GLN A 102 20.28 -14.73 0.17
CA GLN A 102 21.00 -15.54 1.15
C GLN A 102 22.51 -15.55 0.87
N GLU A 103 22.91 -15.74 -0.38
CA GLU A 103 24.31 -15.69 -0.80
C GLU A 103 24.96 -14.33 -0.48
N LEU A 104 24.29 -13.22 -0.82
CA LEU A 104 24.78 -11.88 -0.52
C LEU A 104 24.77 -11.56 0.98
N LYS A 105 23.83 -12.12 1.75
CA LYS A 105 23.83 -11.98 3.21
C LYS A 105 25.05 -12.63 3.85
N LEU A 106 25.47 -13.79 3.32
CA LEU A 106 26.62 -14.53 3.85
C LEU A 106 27.95 -13.93 3.40
N THR A 107 28.05 -13.50 2.13
CA THR A 107 29.29 -12.94 1.56
C THR A 107 29.50 -11.48 1.95
N ASN A 108 28.42 -10.70 2.06
CA ASN A 108 28.46 -9.27 2.30
C ASN A 108 27.42 -8.88 3.37
N PRO A 109 27.65 -9.27 4.64
CA PRO A 109 26.71 -8.98 5.73
C PRO A 109 26.52 -7.48 5.98
N ASP A 110 27.49 -6.65 5.58
CA ASP A 110 27.44 -5.19 5.72
C ASP A 110 26.47 -4.51 4.74
N LEU A 111 26.12 -5.18 3.64
CA LEU A 111 25.20 -4.61 2.66
C LEU A 111 23.75 -4.65 3.17
N THR A 112 23.11 -3.49 3.10
CA THR A 112 21.71 -3.36 3.46
C THR A 112 20.82 -4.18 2.52
N LEU A 113 19.62 -4.55 3.00
CA LEU A 113 18.64 -5.29 2.18
C LEU A 113 18.33 -4.56 0.87
N ILE A 114 18.26 -3.23 0.91
CA ILE A 114 17.96 -2.38 -0.26
C ILE A 114 19.09 -2.47 -1.28
N GLU A 115 20.36 -2.40 -0.85
CA GLU A 115 21.52 -2.50 -1.74
C GLU A 115 21.63 -3.88 -2.38
N ARG A 116 21.46 -4.95 -1.58
CA ARG A 116 21.42 -6.32 -2.11
C ARG A 116 20.29 -6.49 -3.12
N SER A 117 19.11 -5.93 -2.85
CA SER A 117 17.96 -6.00 -3.78
C SER A 117 18.25 -5.30 -5.11
N LYS A 118 18.95 -4.15 -5.10
CA LYS A 118 19.37 -3.47 -6.32
C LYS A 118 20.33 -4.33 -7.13
N LEU A 119 21.36 -4.90 -6.49
CA LEU A 119 22.34 -5.77 -7.16
C LEU A 119 21.66 -7.00 -7.79
N ILE A 120 20.75 -7.65 -7.05
CA ILE A 120 20.00 -8.82 -7.53
C ILE A 120 19.17 -8.48 -8.76
N LYS A 121 18.52 -7.30 -8.76
CA LYS A 121 17.74 -6.84 -9.91
C LYS A 121 18.62 -6.67 -11.15
N GLU A 122 19.79 -6.06 -11.01
CA GLU A 122 20.72 -5.88 -12.13
C GLU A 122 21.22 -7.23 -12.66
N ILE A 123 21.60 -8.15 -11.79
CA ILE A 123 22.02 -9.51 -12.18
C ILE A 123 20.89 -10.21 -12.96
N TRP A 124 19.65 -10.16 -12.45
CA TRP A 124 18.52 -10.77 -13.14
C TRP A 124 18.33 -10.19 -14.54
N ASN A 125 18.44 -8.86 -14.69
CA ASN A 125 18.30 -8.18 -15.97
C ASN A 125 19.40 -8.58 -16.96
N SER A 126 20.63 -8.81 -16.49
CA SER A 126 21.76 -9.26 -17.33
C SER A 126 21.76 -10.76 -17.65
N MET A 127 20.98 -11.58 -16.94
CA MET A 127 20.96 -13.03 -17.17
C MET A 127 20.40 -13.42 -18.54
N SER A 128 20.99 -14.48 -19.10
CA SER A 128 20.54 -15.09 -20.35
C SER A 128 19.23 -15.87 -20.18
N LYS A 129 18.55 -16.14 -21.29
CA LYS A 129 17.33 -16.96 -21.31
C LYS A 129 17.58 -18.38 -20.77
N MET A 130 18.76 -18.94 -20.99
CA MET A 130 19.11 -20.28 -20.51
C MET A 130 19.22 -20.31 -18.99
N GLU A 131 19.88 -19.32 -18.39
CA GLU A 131 19.99 -19.21 -16.93
C GLU A 131 18.62 -18.94 -16.29
N ARG A 132 17.81 -18.05 -16.88
CA ARG A 132 16.45 -17.81 -16.39
C ARG A 132 15.56 -19.06 -16.48
N SER A 133 15.72 -19.89 -17.51
CA SER A 133 15.00 -21.16 -17.69
C SER A 133 15.24 -22.15 -16.54
N HIS A 134 16.47 -22.18 -15.99
CA HIS A 134 16.78 -22.97 -14.80
C HIS A 134 15.92 -22.57 -13.59
N TYR A 135 15.76 -21.27 -13.36
CA TYR A 135 14.89 -20.75 -12.29
C TYR A 135 13.41 -20.95 -12.57
N GLU A 136 12.98 -20.89 -13.83
CA GLU A 136 11.61 -21.24 -14.22
C GLU A 136 11.28 -22.70 -13.90
N ASN A 137 12.19 -23.63 -14.19
CA ASN A 137 12.00 -25.04 -13.88
C ASN A 137 11.96 -25.27 -12.37
N ARG A 138 12.84 -24.63 -11.60
CA ARG A 138 12.78 -24.67 -10.13
C ARG A 138 11.44 -24.14 -9.61
N ALA A 139 10.99 -22.99 -10.09
CA ALA A 139 9.70 -22.41 -9.71
C ALA A 139 8.51 -23.33 -10.06
N LYS A 140 8.53 -23.99 -11.22
CA LYS A 140 7.52 -25.00 -11.59
C LYS A 140 7.51 -26.18 -10.62
N CYS A 141 8.68 -26.68 -10.21
CA CYS A 141 8.77 -27.75 -9.22
C CYS A 141 8.20 -27.32 -7.86
N PHE A 142 8.53 -26.11 -7.38
CA PHE A 142 7.98 -25.58 -6.13
C PHE A 142 6.45 -25.44 -6.21
N ASN A 143 5.92 -24.86 -7.30
CA ASN A 143 4.48 -24.69 -7.50
C ASN A 143 3.74 -26.02 -7.58
N ARG A 144 4.32 -27.04 -8.24
CA ARG A 144 3.73 -28.37 -8.28
C ARG A 144 3.57 -28.95 -6.88
N ASN A 145 4.56 -28.75 -6.01
CA ASN A 145 4.45 -29.21 -4.63
C ASN A 145 3.36 -28.42 -3.88
N LEU A 146 3.33 -27.08 -4.01
CA LEU A 146 2.29 -26.25 -3.40
C LEU A 146 0.87 -26.62 -3.87
N ASP A 147 0.68 -26.89 -5.16
CA ASP A 147 -0.61 -27.28 -5.73
C ASP A 147 -1.09 -28.63 -5.17
N LYS A 148 -0.17 -29.59 -4.89
CA LYS A 148 -0.53 -30.86 -4.24
C LYS A 148 -1.03 -30.66 -2.82
N TYR A 149 -0.33 -29.86 -2.02
CA TYR A 149 -0.75 -29.57 -0.64
C TYR A 149 -2.06 -28.76 -0.57
N SER A 150 -2.42 -28.03 -1.64
CA SER A 150 -3.68 -27.27 -1.70
C SER A 150 -4.89 -28.09 -2.15
N SER A 151 -4.72 -29.35 -2.57
CA SER A 151 -5.79 -30.17 -3.14
C SER A 151 -6.30 -31.29 -2.20
N ASP A 152 -5.66 -31.49 -1.05
CA ASP A 152 -5.98 -32.53 -0.07
C ASP A 152 -6.93 -32.04 1.06
N ASP A 153 -7.62 -30.91 0.84
CA ASP A 153 -8.64 -30.33 1.74
C ASP A 153 -10.04 -30.36 1.10
#